data_AF-A0A7C9M887-F1
#
_entry.id   AF-A0A7C9M887-F1
#
_cell.length_a   1.000
_cell.length_b   1.000
_cell.length_c   1.000
_cell.angle_alpha   90.00
_cell.angle_beta   90.00
_cell.angle_gamma   90.00
#
_symmetry.space_group_name_H-M   'P 1'
#
loop_
_entity.id
_entity.type
_entity.pdbx_description
1 polymer ?
#
loop_
_entity_poly.entity_id
_entity_poly.type
_entity_poly.pdbx_seq_one_letter_code
_entity_poly.pdbx_strand_id
1 'polypeptide(L)'
;MSPYTRPVTLKPEYTPSEAAAILQTTCGLTVTDVQPLAGGHFSQAFGFKADGQRLVARFGTQDAAYRKDAYAGATFARVLPVPRVLQISAFQGGTVAVSERAPGRVMSEYSNDFLAQLQPARLELLATLAQVDVSTTTGYGWFDHQGQGGFSSWHAFLAAIMDPCEDGFYADWHSLFGGPLLDRIFFEQVYAQVMRMARDLPEVRGLVHNDLSRENVLTDGTRITGVIDWANALYGDPVYEAAKANWRSGGEWAGALQLRFSAWPDYKWRLLTYTLHVGLDDLRFYARIGEVGGAARTADYLRHFSALATQLEEERASWSRDTVSTGGERADADHDAPLGEPVFIRTALAVRCAEVALAAPVSGHAVLVNRSDRTVVRVESARGPFVVKLDTVGDGLTREAEAREYLRTYGVLINPPTAGPSGEPAWVMLPWVEGEALSSSTPVQAQRKVGALLARIHALPGGRPPPQNQTWAEWMLGWVRHALAYWQASGAAPENVGGRLSRWWQGIEPLLRARGHHLILFDGKPEHLIVTPAGEVALIDVEDLRAGDGLMDLAVIALHEPEVLQGVLEGYASLSTDEKAVLAFYQVLRALAAAEWDESRLTGERRDHFLQLASRYLPT
;
A
#
# COMPACT_ATOMS: atom_id res chain seq x y z
N MET A 1 -13.44 -34.77 -21.83
CA MET A 1 -14.62 -34.80 -20.93
C MET A 1 -14.08 -34.91 -19.51
N SER A 2 -14.04 -33.79 -18.77
CA SER A 2 -13.51 -33.76 -17.41
C SER A 2 -14.66 -33.99 -16.42
N PRO A 3 -14.56 -34.96 -15.49
CA PRO A 3 -15.56 -35.18 -14.47
C PRO A 3 -15.37 -34.15 -13.35
N TYR A 4 -15.73 -32.90 -13.63
CA TYR A 4 -15.87 -31.90 -12.58
C TYR A 4 -17.20 -32.14 -11.89
N THR A 5 -17.14 -32.80 -10.73
CA THR A 5 -18.24 -32.89 -9.78
C THR A 5 -18.69 -31.47 -9.45
N ARG A 6 -19.96 -31.14 -9.73
CA ARG A 6 -20.59 -29.91 -9.25
C ARG A 6 -20.35 -29.80 -7.74
N PRO A 7 -20.05 -28.62 -7.16
CA PRO A 7 -20.02 -28.47 -5.71
C PRO A 7 -21.35 -28.99 -5.15
N VAL A 8 -21.28 -29.84 -4.14
CA VAL A 8 -22.46 -30.44 -3.50
C VAL A 8 -23.29 -29.32 -2.89
N THR A 9 -24.37 -28.91 -3.56
CA THR A 9 -25.37 -28.02 -2.97
C THR A 9 -26.14 -28.79 -1.91
N LEU A 10 -26.06 -28.34 -0.65
CA LEU A 10 -26.79 -28.91 0.50
C LEU A 10 -28.15 -28.24 0.72
N LYS A 11 -28.57 -27.35 -0.20
CA LYS A 11 -29.83 -26.62 -0.10
C LYS A 11 -31.02 -27.46 -0.62
N PRO A 12 -32.21 -27.30 -0.03
CA PRO A 12 -33.42 -27.90 -0.57
C PRO A 12 -33.78 -27.31 -1.94
N GLU A 13 -34.47 -28.09 -2.77
CA GLU A 13 -34.99 -27.64 -4.07
C GLU A 13 -36.53 -27.66 -4.08
N TYR A 14 -37.11 -26.47 -4.18
CA TYR A 14 -38.53 -26.22 -4.35
C TYR A 14 -38.76 -25.54 -5.69
N THR A 15 -39.93 -25.78 -6.27
CA THR A 15 -40.48 -25.02 -7.39
C THR A 15 -41.14 -23.73 -6.88
N PRO A 16 -41.35 -22.71 -7.74
CA PRO A 16 -42.10 -21.51 -7.35
C PRO A 16 -43.50 -21.81 -6.81
N SER A 17 -44.18 -22.83 -7.35
CA SER A 17 -45.51 -23.26 -6.89
C SER A 17 -45.47 -23.87 -5.49
N GLU A 18 -44.47 -24.71 -5.20
CA GLU A 18 -44.28 -25.29 -3.86
C GLU A 18 -43.92 -24.21 -2.85
N ALA A 19 -43.02 -23.28 -3.20
CA ALA A 19 -42.67 -22.13 -2.36
C ALA A 19 -43.91 -21.27 -2.03
N ALA A 20 -44.76 -21.01 -3.03
CA ALA A 20 -46.02 -20.28 -2.83
C ALA A 20 -46.97 -21.01 -1.88
N ALA A 21 -47.12 -22.34 -2.05
CA ALA A 21 -47.96 -23.16 -1.19
C ALA A 21 -47.46 -23.18 0.26
N ILE A 22 -46.14 -23.32 0.47
CA ILE A 22 -45.53 -23.29 1.80
C ILE A 22 -45.72 -21.92 2.47
N LEU A 23 -45.52 -20.81 1.73
CA LEU A 23 -45.73 -19.45 2.26
C LEU A 23 -47.19 -19.22 2.66
N GLN A 24 -48.14 -19.71 1.87
CA GLN A 24 -49.57 -19.59 2.18
C GLN A 24 -49.98 -20.41 3.41
N THR A 25 -49.52 -21.67 3.51
CA THR A 25 -49.90 -22.57 4.61
C THR A 25 -49.17 -22.26 5.91
N THR A 26 -47.90 -21.86 5.83
CA THR A 26 -47.01 -21.72 7.00
C THR A 26 -46.93 -20.28 7.49
N CYS A 27 -46.96 -19.31 6.57
CA CYS A 27 -46.86 -17.90 6.91
C CYS A 27 -48.21 -17.16 6.84
N GLY A 28 -49.25 -17.80 6.30
CA GLY A 28 -50.55 -17.16 6.10
C GLY A 28 -50.55 -16.08 5.01
N LEU A 29 -49.51 -16.06 4.15
CA LEU A 29 -49.32 -15.01 3.15
C LEU A 29 -49.95 -15.40 1.81
N THR A 30 -50.78 -14.51 1.26
CA THR A 30 -51.23 -14.61 -0.12
C THR A 30 -50.18 -13.97 -1.03
N VAL A 31 -49.45 -14.82 -1.76
CA VAL A 31 -48.29 -14.41 -2.55
C VAL A 31 -48.56 -14.40 -4.05
N THR A 32 -47.90 -13.48 -4.75
CA THR A 32 -47.89 -13.39 -6.22
C THR A 32 -46.48 -13.17 -6.73
N ASP A 33 -46.24 -13.38 -8.02
CA ASP A 33 -44.96 -13.08 -8.68
C ASP A 33 -43.76 -13.79 -8.03
N VAL A 34 -43.95 -15.08 -7.67
CA VAL A 34 -42.92 -15.90 -7.02
C VAL A 34 -41.87 -16.32 -8.04
N GLN A 35 -40.63 -15.88 -7.83
CA GLN A 35 -39.52 -16.12 -8.75
C GLN A 35 -38.28 -16.59 -7.98
N PRO A 36 -37.56 -17.61 -8.47
CA PRO A 36 -36.33 -18.06 -7.84
C PRO A 36 -35.26 -16.96 -7.95
N LEU A 37 -34.48 -16.79 -6.88
CA LEU A 37 -33.30 -15.94 -6.85
C LEU A 37 -32.04 -16.81 -6.92
N ALA A 38 -31.01 -16.32 -7.60
CA ALA A 38 -29.74 -17.01 -7.74
C ALA A 38 -28.94 -16.98 -6.41
N GLY A 39 -28.02 -17.93 -6.26
CA GLY A 39 -27.07 -17.98 -5.13
C GLY A 39 -27.43 -18.97 -4.02
N GLY A 40 -26.66 -18.90 -2.93
CA GLY A 40 -26.81 -19.71 -1.71
C GLY A 40 -26.25 -21.14 -1.81
N HIS A 41 -25.43 -21.51 -0.83
CA HIS A 41 -24.93 -22.89 -0.64
C HIS A 41 -25.87 -23.76 0.20
N PHE A 42 -26.60 -23.13 1.14
CA PHE A 42 -27.38 -23.83 2.17
C PHE A 42 -28.88 -23.51 2.16
N SER A 43 -29.29 -22.43 1.48
CA SER A 43 -30.70 -22.03 1.37
C SER A 43 -31.09 -21.74 -0.07
N GLN A 44 -32.35 -21.99 -0.41
CA GLN A 44 -32.95 -21.55 -1.66
C GLN A 44 -33.80 -20.29 -1.41
N ALA A 45 -33.65 -19.27 -2.26
CA ALA A 45 -34.31 -17.99 -2.09
C ALA A 45 -35.33 -17.72 -3.21
N PHE A 46 -36.45 -17.09 -2.87
CA PHE A 46 -37.48 -16.64 -3.79
C PHE A 46 -37.84 -15.18 -3.52
N GLY A 47 -37.93 -14.39 -4.58
CA GLY A 47 -38.57 -13.08 -4.55
C GLY A 47 -40.06 -13.23 -4.80
N PHE A 48 -40.90 -12.48 -4.09
CA PHE A 48 -42.35 -12.50 -4.27
C PHE A 48 -42.99 -11.17 -3.87
N LYS A 49 -44.30 -11.05 -4.10
CA LYS A 49 -45.12 -9.94 -3.61
C LYS A 49 -46.22 -10.44 -2.67
N ALA A 50 -46.40 -9.76 -1.55
CA ALA A 50 -47.54 -9.92 -0.63
C ALA A 50 -47.98 -8.54 -0.14
N ASP A 51 -49.29 -8.29 -0.08
CA ASP A 51 -49.87 -7.00 0.35
C ASP A 51 -49.25 -5.76 -0.32
N GLY A 52 -48.92 -5.88 -1.62
CA GLY A 52 -48.30 -4.82 -2.40
C GLY A 52 -46.81 -4.58 -2.12
N GLN A 53 -46.20 -5.29 -1.18
CA GLN A 53 -44.78 -5.21 -0.86
C GLN A 53 -43.96 -6.26 -1.60
N ARG A 54 -42.70 -5.94 -1.93
CA ARG A 54 -41.73 -6.90 -2.47
C ARG A 54 -40.94 -7.51 -1.32
N LEU A 55 -40.94 -8.84 -1.24
CA LEU A 55 -40.34 -9.61 -0.16
C LEU A 55 -39.42 -10.71 -0.71
N VAL A 56 -38.60 -11.26 0.18
CA VAL A 56 -37.74 -12.42 -0.08
C VAL A 56 -38.05 -13.51 0.95
N ALA A 57 -38.25 -14.73 0.46
CA ALA A 57 -38.36 -15.94 1.28
C ALA A 57 -37.10 -16.80 1.09
N ARG A 58 -36.45 -17.19 2.19
CA ARG A 58 -35.33 -18.13 2.20
C ARG A 58 -35.73 -19.42 2.88
N PHE A 59 -35.57 -20.54 2.18
CA PHE A 59 -35.91 -21.88 2.64
C PHE A 59 -34.62 -22.66 2.91
N GLY A 60 -34.52 -23.27 4.09
CA GLY A 60 -33.35 -24.07 4.47
C GLY A 60 -33.52 -24.73 5.83
N THR A 61 -32.47 -25.36 6.33
CA THR A 61 -32.48 -26.09 7.61
C THR A 61 -31.83 -25.31 8.76
N GLN A 62 -31.28 -24.12 8.49
CA GLN A 62 -30.51 -23.33 9.45
C GLN A 62 -31.36 -22.28 10.20
N ASP A 63 -32.28 -22.73 11.07
CA ASP A 63 -33.12 -21.83 11.88
C ASP A 63 -32.29 -20.79 12.66
N ALA A 64 -31.17 -21.22 13.26
CA ALA A 64 -30.29 -20.33 14.02
C ALA A 64 -29.72 -19.17 13.18
N ALA A 65 -29.37 -19.41 11.91
CA ALA A 65 -28.87 -18.39 10.99
C ALA A 65 -29.97 -17.35 10.71
N TYR A 66 -31.20 -17.79 10.43
CA TYR A 66 -32.32 -16.88 10.19
C TYR A 66 -32.69 -16.05 11.41
N ARG A 67 -32.62 -16.63 12.62
CA ARG A 67 -32.83 -15.85 13.86
C ARG A 67 -31.75 -14.81 14.08
N LYS A 68 -30.51 -15.10 13.69
CA LYS A 68 -29.41 -14.12 13.75
C LYS A 68 -29.58 -13.00 12.73
N ASP A 69 -30.07 -13.30 11.52
CA ASP A 69 -30.49 -12.27 10.57
C ASP A 69 -31.61 -11.39 11.13
N ALA A 70 -32.59 -12.00 11.82
CA ALA A 70 -33.67 -11.25 12.47
C ALA A 70 -33.14 -10.32 13.57
N TYR A 71 -32.20 -10.80 14.40
CA TYR A 71 -31.50 -9.98 15.38
C TYR A 71 -30.76 -8.81 14.71
N ALA A 72 -30.00 -9.06 13.63
CA ALA A 72 -29.27 -8.02 12.91
C ALA A 72 -30.22 -6.98 12.29
N GLY A 73 -31.31 -7.42 11.65
CA GLY A 73 -32.32 -6.52 11.08
C GLY A 73 -33.09 -5.72 12.13
N ALA A 74 -33.28 -6.25 13.34
CA ALA A 74 -33.90 -5.51 14.44
C ALA A 74 -32.93 -4.49 15.07
N THR A 75 -31.66 -4.86 15.22
CA THR A 75 -30.68 -4.10 16.01
C THR A 75 -29.92 -3.08 15.17
N PHE A 76 -29.46 -3.46 13.97
CA PHE A 76 -28.50 -2.68 13.19
C PHE A 76 -29.14 -1.89 12.04
N ALA A 77 -30.39 -2.18 11.66
CA ALA A 77 -31.06 -1.54 10.53
C ALA A 77 -31.25 -0.01 10.64
N ARG A 78 -31.00 0.58 11.82
CA ARG A 78 -31.00 2.05 12.01
C ARG A 78 -29.73 2.72 11.49
N VAL A 79 -28.62 2.00 11.45
CA VAL A 79 -27.29 2.53 11.11
C VAL A 79 -26.76 1.88 9.83
N LEU A 80 -27.12 0.62 9.58
CA LEU A 80 -26.70 -0.17 8.43
C LEU A 80 -27.91 -0.52 7.56
N PRO A 81 -27.73 -0.68 6.23
CA PRO A 81 -28.80 -1.09 5.33
C PRO A 81 -29.08 -2.60 5.48
N VAL A 82 -29.69 -3.02 6.59
CA VAL A 82 -30.01 -4.43 6.87
C VAL A 82 -31.50 -4.67 6.63
N PRO A 83 -31.89 -5.56 5.70
CA PRO A 83 -33.30 -5.89 5.51
C PRO A 83 -33.89 -6.54 6.76
N ARG A 84 -35.09 -6.11 7.18
CA ARG A 84 -35.74 -6.72 8.34
C ARG A 84 -36.29 -8.09 7.99
N VAL A 85 -36.06 -9.06 8.87
CA VAL A 85 -36.78 -10.33 8.86
C VAL A 85 -38.15 -10.11 9.50
N LEU A 86 -39.20 -10.33 8.73
CA LEU A 86 -40.59 -10.07 9.13
C LEU A 86 -41.20 -11.29 9.82
N GLN A 87 -40.81 -12.49 9.39
CA GLN A 87 -41.35 -13.74 9.92
C GLN A 87 -40.36 -14.89 9.72
N ILE A 88 -40.29 -15.78 10.72
CA ILE A 88 -39.60 -17.07 10.63
C ILE A 88 -40.61 -18.14 11.03
N SER A 89 -40.79 -19.14 10.17
CA SER A 89 -41.74 -20.22 10.42
C SER A 89 -41.13 -21.58 10.07
N ALA A 90 -41.36 -22.57 10.93
CA ALA A 90 -41.01 -23.96 10.67
C ALA A 90 -42.10 -24.62 9.80
N PHE A 91 -41.71 -25.50 8.89
CA PHE A 91 -42.62 -26.32 8.09
C PHE A 91 -42.05 -27.74 7.93
N GLN A 92 -42.85 -28.66 7.37
CA GLN A 92 -42.37 -30.02 7.09
C GLN A 92 -41.25 -29.97 6.04
N GLY A 93 -40.01 -30.19 6.47
CA GLY A 93 -38.82 -30.17 5.61
C GLY A 93 -37.85 -29.02 5.86
N GLY A 94 -38.15 -28.07 6.76
CA GLY A 94 -37.20 -27.04 7.13
C GLY A 94 -37.81 -25.80 7.79
N THR A 95 -37.12 -24.68 7.64
CA THR A 95 -37.51 -23.36 8.12
C THR A 95 -37.55 -22.39 6.94
N VAL A 96 -38.55 -21.51 6.93
CA VAL A 96 -38.66 -20.39 6.00
C VAL A 96 -38.51 -19.07 6.75
N ALA A 97 -37.66 -18.19 6.23
CA ALA A 97 -37.51 -16.82 6.71
C ALA A 97 -37.99 -15.84 5.64
N VAL A 98 -38.97 -15.00 5.99
CA VAL A 98 -39.51 -13.94 5.15
C VAL A 98 -38.92 -12.61 5.58
N SER A 99 -38.39 -11.85 4.63
CA SER A 99 -37.70 -10.58 4.87
C SER A 99 -38.07 -9.53 3.84
N GLU A 100 -37.83 -8.26 4.19
CA GLU A 100 -37.88 -7.14 3.24
C GLU A 100 -36.95 -7.39 2.05
N ARG A 101 -37.37 -7.00 0.84
CA ARG A 101 -36.49 -7.03 -0.33
C ARG A 101 -35.74 -5.71 -0.47
N ALA A 102 -34.43 -5.73 -0.20
CA ALA A 102 -33.57 -4.59 -0.51
C ALA A 102 -33.62 -4.25 -2.01
N PRO A 103 -33.66 -2.96 -2.39
CA PRO A 103 -33.58 -2.53 -3.79
C PRO A 103 -32.27 -2.94 -4.44
N GLY A 104 -32.29 -3.16 -5.75
CA GLY A 104 -31.08 -3.46 -6.52
C GLY A 104 -30.74 -4.95 -6.64
N ARG A 105 -29.46 -5.23 -6.88
CA ARG A 105 -28.92 -6.58 -7.14
C ARG A 105 -27.69 -6.82 -6.26
N VAL A 106 -27.32 -8.08 -6.06
CA VAL A 106 -26.07 -8.43 -5.36
C VAL A 106 -24.87 -7.97 -6.18
N MET A 107 -23.80 -7.53 -5.51
CA MET A 107 -22.60 -7.00 -6.16
C MET A 107 -21.93 -8.01 -7.11
N SER A 108 -22.06 -9.32 -6.87
CA SER A 108 -21.52 -10.36 -7.76
C SER A 108 -22.15 -10.39 -9.16
N GLU A 109 -23.28 -9.70 -9.35
CA GLU A 109 -23.95 -9.56 -10.65
C GLU A 109 -23.48 -8.33 -11.47
N TYR A 110 -22.57 -7.52 -10.92
CA TYR A 110 -22.00 -6.35 -11.59
C TYR A 110 -20.58 -6.61 -12.14
N SER A 111 -20.16 -5.83 -13.13
CA SER A 111 -18.80 -5.92 -13.68
C SER A 111 -17.74 -5.43 -12.68
N ASN A 112 -16.51 -5.92 -12.82
CA ASN A 112 -15.39 -5.48 -11.98
C ASN A 112 -15.16 -3.95 -12.07
N ASP A 113 -15.31 -3.34 -13.25
CA ASP A 113 -15.16 -1.90 -13.43
C ASP A 113 -16.17 -1.10 -12.58
N PHE A 114 -17.41 -1.57 -12.53
CA PHE A 114 -18.45 -0.97 -11.71
C PHE A 114 -18.15 -1.17 -10.21
N LEU A 115 -17.67 -2.36 -9.83
CA LEU A 115 -17.31 -2.64 -8.44
C LEU A 115 -16.09 -1.82 -7.96
N ALA A 116 -15.16 -1.48 -8.85
CA ALA A 116 -14.07 -0.56 -8.56
C ALA A 116 -14.60 0.85 -8.23
N GLN A 117 -15.60 1.33 -8.98
CA GLN A 117 -16.26 2.62 -8.71
C GLN A 117 -17.02 2.64 -7.37
N LEU A 118 -17.49 1.49 -6.89
CA LEU A 118 -18.16 1.36 -5.58
C LEU A 118 -17.20 1.19 -4.39
N GLN A 119 -15.88 1.17 -4.61
CA GLN A 119 -14.91 1.04 -3.52
C GLN A 119 -15.11 2.09 -2.39
N PRO A 120 -15.34 3.39 -2.67
CA PRO A 120 -15.57 4.37 -1.60
C PRO A 120 -16.79 4.03 -0.73
N ALA A 121 -17.91 3.60 -1.33
CA ALA A 121 -19.10 3.21 -0.60
C ALA A 121 -18.87 1.97 0.27
N ARG A 122 -18.04 1.02 -0.19
CA ARG A 122 -17.67 -0.17 0.57
C ARG A 122 -16.73 0.15 1.74
N LEU A 123 -15.78 1.07 1.55
CA LEU A 123 -14.94 1.56 2.67
C LEU A 123 -15.79 2.29 3.71
N GLU A 124 -16.79 3.05 3.28
CA GLU A 124 -17.73 3.70 4.20
C GLU A 124 -18.58 2.69 4.95
N LEU A 125 -19.01 1.61 4.30
CA LEU A 125 -19.70 0.51 4.97
C LEU A 125 -18.82 -0.16 6.04
N LEU A 126 -17.54 -0.42 5.76
CA LEU A 126 -16.59 -0.95 6.75
C LEU A 126 -16.42 0.01 7.94
N ALA A 127 -16.30 1.31 7.68
CA ALA A 127 -16.21 2.31 8.74
C ALA A 127 -17.50 2.42 9.56
N THR A 128 -18.66 2.31 8.92
CA THR A 128 -19.96 2.33 9.58
C THR A 128 -20.14 1.09 10.46
N LEU A 129 -19.78 -0.10 9.98
CA LEU A 129 -19.78 -1.36 10.75
C LEU A 129 -18.94 -1.21 12.03
N ALA A 130 -17.73 -0.64 11.90
CA ALA A 130 -16.83 -0.44 13.02
C ALA A 130 -17.35 0.53 14.09
N GLN A 131 -18.30 1.41 13.75
CA GLN A 131 -18.89 2.40 14.66
C GLN A 131 -20.20 1.93 15.30
N VAL A 132 -20.71 0.74 14.94
CA VAL A 132 -21.92 0.21 15.56
C VAL A 132 -21.69 0.00 17.05
N ASP A 133 -22.52 0.65 17.86
CA ASP A 133 -22.50 0.49 19.31
C ASP A 133 -22.97 -0.93 19.69
N VAL A 134 -22.06 -1.69 20.26
CA VAL A 134 -22.29 -3.05 20.78
C VAL A 134 -22.16 -3.08 22.31
N SER A 135 -22.16 -1.93 22.99
CA SER A 135 -21.97 -1.83 24.44
C SER A 135 -23.00 -2.63 25.24
N THR A 136 -24.23 -2.78 24.73
CA THR A 136 -25.30 -3.56 25.35
C THR A 136 -25.21 -5.06 25.11
N THR A 137 -24.22 -5.52 24.34
CA THR A 137 -23.98 -6.94 24.05
C THR A 137 -22.80 -7.46 24.86
N THR A 138 -22.62 -8.78 24.90
CA THR A 138 -21.57 -9.44 25.71
C THR A 138 -20.81 -10.49 24.91
N GLY A 139 -19.62 -10.85 25.37
CA GLY A 139 -18.79 -11.90 24.76
C GLY A 139 -18.13 -11.47 23.44
N TYR A 140 -17.29 -12.36 22.92
CA TYR A 140 -16.51 -12.20 21.69
C TYR A 140 -16.79 -13.34 20.70
N GLY A 141 -16.28 -13.21 19.48
CA GLY A 141 -16.43 -14.19 18.41
C GLY A 141 -17.88 -14.30 17.93
N TRP A 142 -18.24 -15.47 17.39
CA TRP A 142 -19.59 -15.72 16.87
C TRP A 142 -20.63 -15.45 17.94
N PHE A 143 -21.59 -14.59 17.65
CA PHE A 143 -22.73 -14.33 18.52
C PHE A 143 -24.00 -15.04 18.06
N ASP A 144 -24.89 -15.30 19.00
CA ASP A 144 -26.18 -15.94 18.77
C ASP A 144 -27.32 -14.96 18.45
N HIS A 145 -28.55 -15.45 18.35
CA HIS A 145 -29.73 -14.62 18.07
C HIS A 145 -30.13 -13.67 19.22
N GLN A 146 -29.45 -13.72 20.36
CA GLN A 146 -29.61 -12.79 21.49
C GLN A 146 -28.47 -11.77 21.54
N GLY A 147 -27.54 -11.81 20.59
CA GLY A 147 -26.37 -10.94 20.59
C GLY A 147 -25.35 -11.32 21.65
N GLN A 148 -25.28 -12.59 22.07
CA GLN A 148 -24.27 -13.05 23.03
C GLN A 148 -23.15 -13.77 22.28
N GLY A 149 -21.93 -13.23 22.35
CA GLY A 149 -20.72 -13.84 21.81
C GLY A 149 -20.30 -15.08 22.60
N GLY A 150 -19.91 -16.14 21.90
CA GLY A 150 -19.56 -17.43 22.51
C GLY A 150 -18.19 -17.51 23.18
N PHE A 151 -17.34 -16.49 23.02
CA PHE A 151 -15.96 -16.49 23.55
C PHE A 151 -15.76 -15.48 24.67
N SER A 152 -14.88 -15.81 25.61
CA SER A 152 -14.53 -14.96 26.75
C SER A 152 -13.62 -13.78 26.39
N SER A 153 -12.87 -13.89 25.29
CA SER A 153 -11.95 -12.89 24.76
C SER A 153 -11.81 -13.02 23.25
N TRP A 154 -11.35 -11.95 22.61
CA TRP A 154 -10.97 -11.95 21.21
C TRP A 154 -9.79 -12.89 20.95
N HIS A 155 -8.80 -12.91 21.84
CA HIS A 155 -7.70 -13.86 21.75
C HIS A 155 -8.17 -15.32 21.77
N ALA A 156 -9.13 -15.67 22.63
CA ALA A 156 -9.70 -17.02 22.68
C ALA A 156 -10.42 -17.39 21.38
N PHE A 157 -11.12 -16.44 20.75
CA PHE A 157 -11.72 -16.67 19.43
C PHE A 157 -10.67 -16.97 18.35
N LEU A 158 -9.57 -16.21 18.31
CA LEU A 158 -8.49 -16.45 17.34
C LEU A 158 -7.79 -17.80 17.57
N ALA A 159 -7.60 -18.18 18.83
CA ALA A 159 -6.99 -19.46 19.17
C ALA A 159 -7.83 -20.66 18.71
N ALA A 160 -9.16 -20.53 18.76
CA ALA A 160 -10.13 -21.60 18.50
C ALA A 160 -10.15 -22.08 17.04
N ILE A 161 -9.49 -21.40 16.11
CA ILE A 161 -9.32 -21.91 14.74
C ILE A 161 -8.65 -23.29 14.70
N MET A 162 -7.83 -23.59 15.71
CA MET A 162 -7.08 -24.84 15.81
C MET A 162 -7.84 -25.93 16.60
N ASP A 163 -8.95 -25.59 17.26
CA ASP A 163 -9.70 -26.53 18.06
C ASP A 163 -10.37 -27.59 17.18
N PRO A 164 -10.43 -28.86 17.63
CA PRO A 164 -11.26 -29.86 16.99
C PRO A 164 -12.72 -29.43 17.04
N CYS A 165 -13.46 -29.73 15.97
CA CYS A 165 -14.88 -29.44 15.90
C CYS A 165 -15.63 -30.75 15.65
N GLU A 166 -16.64 -31.05 16.46
CA GLU A 166 -17.39 -32.31 16.37
C GLU A 166 -18.56 -32.23 15.38
N ASP A 167 -19.11 -31.03 15.16
CA ASP A 167 -20.36 -30.81 14.43
C ASP A 167 -20.25 -29.73 13.33
N GLY A 168 -21.23 -29.72 12.42
CA GLY A 168 -21.36 -28.69 11.39
C GLY A 168 -20.36 -28.83 10.23
N PHE A 169 -20.14 -27.73 9.51
CA PHE A 169 -19.36 -27.74 8.28
C PHE A 169 -17.90 -28.20 8.48
N TYR A 170 -17.30 -27.82 9.61
CA TYR A 170 -15.92 -28.18 9.99
C TYR A 170 -15.84 -29.41 10.93
N ALA A 171 -16.90 -30.22 11.04
CA ALA A 171 -16.85 -31.48 11.78
C ALA A 171 -15.66 -32.35 11.31
N ASP A 172 -14.83 -32.78 12.27
CA ASP A 172 -13.61 -33.57 12.09
C ASP A 172 -12.61 -32.96 11.10
N TRP A 173 -12.48 -31.63 11.06
CA TRP A 173 -11.61 -30.97 10.07
C TRP A 173 -10.11 -31.32 10.23
N HIS A 174 -9.66 -31.78 11.41
CA HIS A 174 -8.27 -32.22 11.61
C HIS A 174 -7.92 -33.42 10.72
N SER A 175 -8.90 -34.24 10.33
CA SER A 175 -8.70 -35.31 9.35
C SER A 175 -8.18 -34.81 8.00
N LEU A 176 -8.41 -33.54 7.65
CA LEU A 176 -7.95 -32.91 6.41
C LEU A 176 -6.42 -32.80 6.34
N PHE A 177 -5.71 -32.81 7.49
CA PHE A 177 -4.24 -32.83 7.52
C PHE A 177 -3.63 -34.10 6.91
N GLY A 178 -4.40 -35.18 6.81
CA GLY A 178 -3.98 -36.39 6.10
C GLY A 178 -4.09 -36.26 4.57
N GLY A 179 -4.68 -35.18 4.07
CA GLY A 179 -4.93 -34.94 2.65
C GLY A 179 -3.89 -34.03 1.97
N PRO A 180 -3.86 -34.00 0.63
CA PRO A 180 -2.84 -33.25 -0.12
C PRO A 180 -3.07 -31.73 -0.16
N LEU A 181 -4.21 -31.24 0.34
CA LEU A 181 -4.60 -29.82 0.22
C LEU A 181 -4.33 -29.01 1.49
N LEU A 182 -4.01 -29.66 2.61
CA LEU A 182 -3.79 -29.00 3.88
C LEU A 182 -2.52 -29.54 4.53
N ASP A 183 -1.39 -28.87 4.28
CA ASP A 183 -0.12 -29.23 4.91
C ASP A 183 -0.14 -28.84 6.39
N ARG A 184 -0.02 -29.85 7.25
CA ARG A 184 -0.07 -29.67 8.71
C ARG A 184 1.05 -28.80 9.24
N ILE A 185 2.27 -29.01 8.77
CA ILE A 185 3.46 -28.29 9.27
C ILE A 185 3.33 -26.81 8.94
N PHE A 186 2.98 -26.50 7.69
CA PHE A 186 2.76 -25.13 7.24
C PHE A 186 1.62 -24.44 7.99
N PHE A 187 0.49 -25.13 8.18
CA PHE A 187 -0.64 -24.58 8.93
C PHE A 187 -0.27 -24.28 10.38
N GLU A 188 0.38 -25.22 11.07
CA GLU A 188 0.83 -25.06 12.46
C GLU A 188 1.88 -23.94 12.59
N GLN A 189 2.77 -23.77 11.61
CA GLN A 189 3.75 -22.67 11.57
C GLN A 189 3.08 -21.29 11.47
N VAL A 190 2.14 -21.14 10.54
CA VAL A 190 1.40 -19.89 10.37
C VAL A 190 0.51 -19.62 11.59
N TYR A 191 -0.16 -20.64 12.13
CA TYR A 191 -0.94 -20.53 13.37
C TYR A 191 -0.07 -20.08 14.54
N ALA A 192 1.12 -20.67 14.72
CA ALA A 192 2.04 -20.25 15.77
C ALA A 192 2.48 -18.78 15.60
N GLN A 193 2.68 -18.31 14.36
CA GLN A 193 2.96 -16.89 14.10
C GLN A 193 1.77 -15.99 14.46
N VAL A 194 0.54 -16.35 14.05
CA VAL A 194 -0.68 -15.64 14.45
C VAL A 194 -0.75 -15.52 15.97
N MET A 195 -0.55 -16.62 16.70
CA MET A 195 -0.64 -16.62 18.17
C MET A 195 0.46 -15.82 18.86
N ARG A 196 1.67 -15.76 18.29
CA ARG A 196 2.74 -14.86 18.77
C ARG A 196 2.32 -13.40 18.63
N MET A 197 1.89 -13.00 17.43
CA MET A 197 1.48 -11.62 17.18
C MET A 197 0.21 -11.24 17.94
N ALA A 198 -0.69 -12.20 18.13
CA ALA A 198 -1.96 -12.00 18.81
C ALA A 198 -1.84 -11.75 20.32
N ARG A 199 -0.65 -11.96 20.90
CA ARG A 199 -0.38 -11.71 22.33
C ARG A 199 -0.59 -10.26 22.73
N ASP A 200 -0.20 -9.34 21.84
CA ASP A 200 -0.19 -7.90 22.12
C ASP A 200 -1.39 -7.17 21.47
N LEU A 201 -2.39 -7.93 20.98
CA LEU A 201 -3.59 -7.35 20.40
C LEU A 201 -4.53 -6.82 21.49
N PRO A 202 -5.23 -5.71 21.23
CA PRO A 202 -6.21 -5.20 22.17
C PRO A 202 -7.49 -6.06 22.14
N GLU A 203 -8.16 -6.16 23.28
CA GLU A 203 -9.47 -6.83 23.44
C GLU A 203 -10.64 -5.92 22.99
N VAL A 204 -10.50 -5.31 21.80
CA VAL A 204 -11.51 -4.43 21.21
C VAL A 204 -12.75 -5.22 20.84
N ARG A 205 -13.93 -4.65 21.13
CA ARG A 205 -15.21 -5.26 20.82
C ARG A 205 -16.07 -4.32 19.98
N GLY A 206 -16.16 -4.64 18.70
CA GLY A 206 -17.04 -4.01 17.72
C GLY A 206 -17.72 -5.06 16.84
N LEU A 207 -18.62 -4.60 15.98
CA LEU A 207 -19.36 -5.48 15.07
C LEU A 207 -18.51 -5.82 13.83
N VAL A 208 -18.47 -7.11 13.50
CA VAL A 208 -17.83 -7.64 12.29
C VAL A 208 -18.86 -8.55 11.63
N HIS A 209 -19.12 -8.34 10.34
CA HIS A 209 -20.01 -9.18 9.55
C HIS A 209 -19.36 -10.55 9.26
N ASN A 210 -18.03 -10.56 9.09
CA ASN A 210 -17.18 -11.72 8.83
C ASN A 210 -17.46 -12.47 7.52
N ASP A 211 -18.37 -11.93 6.70
CA ASP A 211 -18.73 -12.50 5.41
C ASP A 211 -19.27 -11.42 4.46
N LEU A 212 -18.65 -10.24 4.48
CA LEU A 212 -19.06 -9.09 3.68
C LEU A 212 -18.61 -9.24 2.22
N SER A 213 -19.11 -10.27 1.53
CA SER A 213 -18.71 -10.67 0.18
C SER A 213 -19.57 -9.97 -0.88
N ARG A 214 -19.23 -10.16 -2.15
CA ARG A 214 -20.00 -9.58 -3.28
C ARG A 214 -21.40 -10.20 -3.38
N GLU A 215 -21.59 -11.39 -2.84
CA GLU A 215 -22.84 -12.13 -2.80
C GLU A 215 -23.77 -11.61 -1.69
N ASN A 216 -23.21 -10.99 -0.65
CA ASN A 216 -23.92 -10.58 0.57
C ASN A 216 -24.18 -9.07 0.67
N VAL A 217 -23.78 -8.30 -0.35
CA VAL A 217 -24.00 -6.85 -0.41
C VAL A 217 -24.80 -6.50 -1.66
N LEU A 218 -25.89 -5.74 -1.48
CA LEU A 218 -26.77 -5.25 -2.53
C LEU A 218 -26.53 -3.77 -2.81
N THR A 219 -26.67 -3.39 -4.08
CA THR A 219 -26.60 -2.01 -4.55
C THR A 219 -27.65 -1.75 -5.62
N ASP A 220 -28.20 -0.54 -5.65
CA ASP A 220 -29.09 -0.07 -6.71
C ASP A 220 -28.34 0.56 -7.89
N GLY A 221 -27.00 0.58 -7.85
CA GLY A 221 -26.17 1.25 -8.83
C GLY A 221 -25.58 2.57 -8.30
N THR A 222 -26.18 3.17 -7.27
CA THR A 222 -25.78 4.47 -6.72
C THR A 222 -25.32 4.38 -5.27
N ARG A 223 -25.88 3.45 -4.49
CA ARG A 223 -25.56 3.26 -3.08
C ARG A 223 -25.75 1.81 -2.66
N ILE A 224 -25.14 1.45 -1.54
CA ILE A 224 -25.40 0.16 -0.88
C ILE A 224 -26.79 0.20 -0.25
N THR A 225 -27.60 -0.79 -0.59
CA THR A 225 -29.03 -0.87 -0.23
C THR A 225 -29.36 -2.06 0.65
N GLY A 226 -28.45 -3.02 0.76
CA GLY A 226 -28.65 -4.23 1.56
C GLY A 226 -27.34 -4.87 1.99
N VAL A 227 -27.24 -5.27 3.25
CA VAL A 227 -26.21 -6.17 3.79
C VAL A 227 -26.94 -7.34 4.42
N ILE A 228 -26.74 -8.53 3.86
CA ILE A 228 -27.49 -9.75 4.17
C ILE A 228 -26.54 -10.86 4.62
N ASP A 229 -27.13 -11.94 5.15
CA ASP A 229 -26.40 -13.14 5.60
C ASP A 229 -25.46 -12.88 6.79
N TRP A 230 -26.10 -12.57 7.92
CA TRP A 230 -25.44 -12.28 9.19
C TRP A 230 -25.13 -13.55 9.98
N ALA A 231 -25.33 -14.75 9.42
CA ALA A 231 -25.05 -16.03 10.07
C ALA A 231 -23.63 -16.06 10.63
N ASN A 232 -22.71 -15.46 9.89
CA ASN A 232 -21.29 -15.40 10.21
C ASN A 232 -20.85 -14.21 11.09
N ALA A 233 -21.75 -13.32 11.49
CA ALA A 233 -21.34 -12.13 12.21
C ALA A 233 -20.72 -12.43 13.60
N LEU A 234 -19.79 -11.59 14.03
CA LEU A 234 -19.05 -11.76 15.27
C LEU A 234 -18.88 -10.43 16.01
N TYR A 235 -18.57 -10.50 17.31
CA TYR A 235 -18.07 -9.37 18.08
C TYR A 235 -16.58 -9.52 18.31
N GLY A 236 -15.81 -8.51 17.93
CA GLY A 236 -14.36 -8.56 18.01
C GLY A 236 -13.73 -7.30 17.46
N ASP A 237 -12.45 -7.39 17.11
CA ASP A 237 -11.74 -6.25 16.56
C ASP A 237 -12.25 -5.91 15.14
N PRO A 238 -12.76 -4.69 14.88
CA PRO A 238 -13.25 -4.32 13.55
C PRO A 238 -12.18 -4.32 12.44
N VAL A 239 -10.87 -4.28 12.78
CA VAL A 239 -9.79 -4.46 11.80
C VAL A 239 -9.85 -5.86 11.17
N TYR A 240 -10.49 -6.83 11.82
CA TYR A 240 -10.71 -8.16 11.26
C TYR A 240 -11.56 -8.12 9.98
N GLU A 241 -12.56 -7.24 9.90
CA GLU A 241 -13.34 -7.04 8.67
C GLU A 241 -12.49 -6.39 7.56
N ALA A 242 -11.63 -5.43 7.93
CA ALA A 242 -10.67 -4.83 7.01
C ALA A 242 -9.67 -5.88 6.47
N ALA A 243 -9.20 -6.78 7.33
CA ALA A 243 -8.34 -7.90 6.93
C ALA A 243 -9.06 -8.84 5.95
N LYS A 244 -10.33 -9.17 6.18
CA LYS A 244 -11.14 -9.95 5.22
C LYS A 244 -11.33 -9.22 3.89
N ALA A 245 -11.59 -7.92 3.92
CA ALA A 245 -11.70 -7.12 2.70
C ALA A 245 -10.38 -7.09 1.92
N ASN A 246 -9.25 -6.91 2.62
CA ASN A 246 -7.92 -6.95 2.02
C ASN A 246 -7.60 -8.32 1.41
N TRP A 247 -7.83 -9.38 2.16
CA TRP A 247 -7.61 -10.77 1.74
C TRP A 247 -8.39 -11.11 0.46
N ARG A 248 -9.70 -10.78 0.44
CA ARG A 248 -10.57 -11.03 -0.73
C ARG A 248 -10.22 -10.19 -1.95
N SER A 249 -9.52 -9.08 -1.76
CA SER A 249 -9.00 -8.25 -2.86
C SER A 249 -7.63 -8.70 -3.37
N GLY A 250 -7.04 -9.78 -2.79
CA GLY A 250 -5.67 -10.17 -3.09
C GLY A 250 -4.63 -9.13 -2.65
N GLY A 251 -4.95 -8.34 -1.62
CA GLY A 251 -4.09 -7.27 -1.11
C GLY A 251 -4.31 -5.90 -1.75
N GLU A 252 -5.09 -5.77 -2.82
CA GLU A 252 -5.31 -4.50 -3.53
C GLU A 252 -5.88 -3.38 -2.64
N TRP A 253 -6.59 -3.74 -1.57
CA TRP A 253 -7.25 -2.77 -0.70
C TRP A 253 -6.36 -2.24 0.43
N ALA A 254 -5.13 -2.76 0.61
CA ALA A 254 -4.31 -2.42 1.77
C ALA A 254 -4.10 -0.90 1.93
N GLY A 255 -3.81 -0.19 0.84
CA GLY A 255 -3.61 1.27 0.86
C GLY A 255 -4.88 2.07 1.15
N ALA A 256 -6.02 1.66 0.56
CA ALA A 256 -7.29 2.32 0.81
C ALA A 256 -7.79 2.10 2.25
N LEU A 257 -7.56 0.90 2.80
CA LEU A 257 -7.84 0.58 4.19
C LEU A 257 -6.87 1.31 5.14
N GLN A 258 -5.58 1.38 4.81
CA GLN A 258 -4.58 2.16 5.55
C GLN A 258 -5.03 3.63 5.64
N LEU A 259 -5.41 4.27 4.53
CA LEU A 259 -5.93 5.65 4.57
C LEU A 259 -7.16 5.80 5.47
N ARG A 260 -8.07 4.82 5.45
CA ARG A 260 -9.34 4.91 6.17
C ARG A 260 -9.19 4.63 7.67
N PHE A 261 -8.27 3.76 8.05
CA PHE A 261 -8.18 3.16 9.39
C PHE A 261 -6.81 3.36 10.08
N SER A 262 -5.85 4.07 9.47
CA SER A 262 -4.51 4.31 10.04
C SER A 262 -4.53 5.00 11.41
N ALA A 263 -5.57 5.78 11.70
CA ALA A 263 -5.74 6.43 12.98
C ALA A 263 -5.96 5.44 14.14
N TRP A 264 -6.24 4.17 13.85
CA TRP A 264 -6.39 3.17 14.88
C TRP A 264 -5.03 2.68 15.39
N PRO A 265 -4.84 2.55 16.71
CA PRO A 265 -3.60 2.06 17.28
C PRO A 265 -3.20 0.72 16.69
N ASP A 266 -1.91 0.58 16.39
CA ASP A 266 -1.29 -0.64 15.89
C ASP A 266 -1.97 -1.26 14.67
N TYR A 267 -2.61 -0.43 13.83
CA TYR A 267 -3.42 -0.89 12.71
C TYR A 267 -2.68 -1.88 11.79
N LYS A 268 -1.44 -1.58 11.41
CA LYS A 268 -0.63 -2.47 10.54
C LYS A 268 -0.40 -3.84 11.18
N TRP A 269 -0.08 -3.88 12.48
CA TRP A 269 0.10 -5.11 13.24
C TRP A 269 -1.19 -5.93 13.28
N ARG A 270 -2.30 -5.28 13.68
CA ARG A 270 -3.64 -5.90 13.74
C ARG A 270 -4.07 -6.45 12.39
N LEU A 271 -3.96 -5.64 11.34
CA LEU A 271 -4.34 -6.02 9.97
C LEU A 271 -3.58 -7.28 9.52
N LEU A 272 -2.27 -7.33 9.75
CA LEU A 272 -1.45 -8.43 9.28
C LEU A 272 -1.68 -9.71 10.09
N THR A 273 -1.81 -9.61 11.41
CA THR A 273 -2.20 -10.76 12.26
C THR A 273 -3.54 -11.33 11.83
N TYR A 274 -4.54 -10.49 11.57
CA TYR A 274 -5.86 -10.95 11.13
C TYR A 274 -5.86 -11.46 9.70
N THR A 275 -5.03 -10.90 8.80
CA THR A 275 -4.89 -11.40 7.43
C THR A 275 -4.38 -12.84 7.43
N LEU A 276 -3.39 -13.15 8.27
CA LEU A 276 -2.91 -14.53 8.46
C LEU A 276 -3.99 -15.45 9.03
N HIS A 277 -4.72 -15.00 10.07
CA HIS A 277 -5.80 -15.78 10.66
C HIS A 277 -6.94 -16.08 9.65
N VAL A 278 -7.34 -15.07 8.85
CA VAL A 278 -8.31 -15.24 7.76
C VAL A 278 -7.80 -16.24 6.73
N GLY A 279 -6.53 -16.15 6.34
CA GLY A 279 -5.94 -17.07 5.38
C GLY A 279 -5.90 -18.52 5.87
N LEU A 280 -5.69 -18.76 7.17
CA LEU A 280 -5.80 -20.10 7.76
C LEU A 280 -7.23 -20.66 7.62
N ASP A 281 -8.25 -19.85 7.88
CA ASP A 281 -9.65 -20.28 7.77
C ASP A 281 -10.04 -20.57 6.32
N ASP A 282 -9.60 -19.73 5.37
CA ASP A 282 -9.81 -19.94 3.94
C ASP A 282 -9.06 -21.18 3.42
N LEU A 283 -7.84 -21.45 3.91
CA LEU A 283 -7.09 -22.66 3.53
C LEU A 283 -7.84 -23.91 3.99
N ARG A 284 -8.31 -23.90 5.24
CA ARG A 284 -9.14 -24.96 5.81
C ARG A 284 -10.45 -25.14 5.04
N PHE A 285 -11.09 -24.04 4.64
CA PHE A 285 -12.30 -24.06 3.82
C PHE A 285 -12.06 -24.73 2.46
N TYR A 286 -11.04 -24.30 1.71
CA TYR A 286 -10.74 -24.87 0.38
C TYR A 286 -10.34 -26.35 0.45
N ALA A 287 -9.61 -26.75 1.50
CA ALA A 287 -9.32 -28.14 1.77
C ALA A 287 -10.61 -28.96 2.02
N ARG A 288 -11.56 -28.42 2.80
CA ARG A 288 -12.83 -29.08 3.12
C ARG A 288 -13.72 -29.28 1.90
N ILE A 289 -13.77 -28.32 0.98
CA ILE A 289 -14.55 -28.45 -0.27
C ILE A 289 -13.79 -29.14 -1.41
N GLY A 290 -12.52 -29.48 -1.20
CA GLY A 290 -11.68 -30.16 -2.20
C GLY A 290 -11.28 -29.28 -3.39
N GLU A 291 -11.25 -27.95 -3.24
CA GLU A 291 -10.92 -27.03 -4.34
C GLU A 291 -9.41 -26.78 -4.41
N VAL A 292 -8.74 -27.57 -5.26
CA VAL A 292 -7.27 -27.62 -5.36
C VAL A 292 -6.65 -26.25 -5.68
N GLY A 293 -7.25 -25.50 -6.61
CA GLY A 293 -6.69 -24.22 -7.04
C GLY A 293 -6.78 -23.15 -5.95
N GLY A 294 -7.89 -23.12 -5.22
CA GLY A 294 -8.12 -22.21 -4.09
C GLY A 294 -7.21 -22.51 -2.92
N ALA A 295 -7.01 -23.79 -2.58
CA ALA A 295 -6.06 -24.20 -1.56
C ALA A 295 -4.62 -23.76 -1.93
N ALA A 296 -4.20 -24.00 -3.18
CA ALA A 296 -2.87 -23.61 -3.66
C ALA A 296 -2.67 -22.08 -3.62
N ARG A 297 -3.61 -21.29 -4.18
CA ARG A 297 -3.54 -19.82 -4.15
C ARG A 297 -3.51 -19.27 -2.73
N THR A 298 -4.31 -19.85 -1.84
CA THR A 298 -4.36 -19.45 -0.43
C THR A 298 -3.03 -19.73 0.27
N ALA A 299 -2.41 -20.88 0.03
CA ALA A 299 -1.11 -21.22 0.60
C ALA A 299 0.00 -20.26 0.11
N ASP A 300 -0.03 -19.85 -1.16
CA ASP A 300 0.90 -18.84 -1.70
C ASP A 300 0.71 -17.47 -1.04
N TYR A 301 -0.53 -17.03 -0.85
CA TYR A 301 -0.83 -15.78 -0.14
C TYR A 301 -0.40 -15.83 1.32
N LEU A 302 -0.66 -16.95 2.01
CA LEU A 302 -0.21 -17.13 3.39
C LEU A 302 1.32 -17.06 3.51
N ARG A 303 2.07 -17.67 2.57
CA ARG A 303 3.54 -17.54 2.54
C ARG A 303 3.98 -16.08 2.39
N HIS A 304 3.34 -15.34 1.49
CA HIS A 304 3.64 -13.92 1.27
C HIS A 304 3.38 -13.09 2.53
N PHE A 305 2.18 -13.17 3.10
CA PHE A 305 1.84 -12.39 4.30
C PHE A 305 2.62 -12.84 5.55
N SER A 306 2.99 -14.12 5.64
CA SER A 306 3.82 -14.63 6.74
C SER A 306 5.23 -14.03 6.68
N ALA A 307 5.80 -13.87 5.48
CA ALA A 307 7.07 -13.18 5.30
C ALA A 307 7.00 -11.69 5.70
N LEU A 308 5.93 -10.99 5.31
CA LEU A 308 5.69 -9.61 5.73
C LEU A 308 5.52 -9.51 7.26
N ALA A 309 4.87 -10.49 7.88
CA ALA A 309 4.67 -10.52 9.32
C ALA A 309 6.00 -10.68 10.07
N THR A 310 6.89 -11.53 9.57
CA THR A 310 8.23 -11.70 10.12
C THR A 310 9.02 -10.39 10.07
N GLN A 311 8.97 -9.66 8.95
CA GLN A 311 9.65 -8.36 8.81
C GLN A 311 9.10 -7.35 9.83
N LEU A 312 7.77 -7.29 9.99
CA LEU A 312 7.15 -6.39 10.95
C LEU A 312 7.48 -6.78 12.42
N GLU A 313 7.59 -8.08 12.72
CA GLU A 313 8.07 -8.59 14.01
C GLU A 313 9.52 -8.11 14.29
N GLU A 314 10.40 -8.16 13.29
CA GLU A 314 11.79 -7.69 13.38
C GLU A 314 11.90 -6.17 13.59
N GLU A 315 11.11 -5.39 12.85
CA GLU A 315 11.02 -3.92 12.99
C GLU A 315 10.58 -3.51 14.41
N ARG A 316 9.57 -4.18 14.98
CA ARG A 316 9.15 -3.89 16.36
C ARG A 316 10.19 -4.30 17.39
N ALA A 317 10.93 -5.38 17.14
CA ALA A 317 11.97 -5.86 18.05
C ALA A 317 13.23 -4.97 18.04
N SER A 318 13.50 -4.21 16.99
CA SER A 318 14.60 -3.23 16.96
C SER A 318 14.25 -1.99 17.78
N TRP A 319 13.03 -1.47 17.69
CA TRP A 319 12.58 -0.28 18.43
C TRP A 319 12.55 -0.47 19.96
N SER A 320 12.27 -1.69 20.43
CA SER A 320 12.29 -2.03 21.86
C SER A 320 13.71 -2.15 22.45
N ARG A 321 14.72 -2.40 21.62
CA ARG A 321 16.13 -2.49 22.06
C ARG A 321 16.82 -1.12 22.17
N ASP A 322 16.43 -0.16 21.33
CA ASP A 322 16.99 1.19 21.33
C ASP A 322 16.51 2.08 22.49
N THR A 323 15.46 1.68 23.21
CA THR A 323 14.90 2.45 24.34
C THR A 323 15.55 2.13 25.69
N VAL A 324 16.44 1.13 25.77
CA VAL A 324 17.09 0.70 27.04
C VAL A 324 18.61 0.98 27.06
N SER A 325 19.20 1.46 25.96
CA SER A 325 20.64 1.65 25.83
C SER A 325 21.00 3.08 25.41
N THR A 326 21.38 3.89 26.41
CA THR A 326 22.38 4.99 26.38
C THR A 326 22.48 5.92 25.16
N GLY A 327 22.45 7.23 25.44
CA GLY A 327 22.81 8.28 24.48
C GLY A 327 24.17 8.08 23.81
N GLY A 328 24.23 8.43 22.53
CA GLY A 328 25.41 8.42 21.69
C GLY A 328 25.03 8.29 20.20
N GLU A 329 25.30 9.34 19.44
CA GLU A 329 25.54 9.39 17.98
C GLU A 329 24.71 8.45 17.07
N ARG A 330 23.73 9.01 16.35
CA ARG A 330 23.11 8.39 15.18
C ARG A 330 24.10 8.38 14.01
N ALA A 331 24.63 7.20 13.71
CA ALA A 331 25.19 6.87 12.41
C ALA A 331 24.04 6.49 11.47
N ASP A 332 24.10 7.00 10.24
CA ASP A 332 23.22 6.63 9.13
C ASP A 332 23.33 5.11 8.90
N ALA A 333 22.22 4.40 9.05
CA ALA A 333 22.13 2.97 8.79
C ALA A 333 21.39 2.73 7.47
N ASP A 334 22.10 2.08 6.55
CA ASP A 334 21.55 1.43 5.36
C ASP A 334 20.31 0.61 5.69
N HIS A 335 19.23 0.88 4.97
CA HIS A 335 18.04 0.04 4.96
C HIS A 335 18.03 -0.81 3.70
N ASP A 336 18.51 -2.05 3.82
CA ASP A 336 18.10 -3.15 2.94
C ASP A 336 16.58 -3.37 3.13
N ALA A 337 15.80 -2.88 2.17
CA ALA A 337 14.35 -2.96 2.18
C ALA A 337 13.86 -4.35 1.74
N PRO A 338 12.81 -4.92 2.37
CA PRO A 338 12.19 -6.14 1.89
C PRO A 338 11.29 -5.89 0.67
N LEU A 339 11.11 -6.96 -0.12
CA LEU A 339 10.28 -7.03 -1.34
C LEU A 339 8.90 -6.38 -1.15
N GLY A 340 8.58 -5.42 -2.02
CA GLY A 340 7.61 -4.35 -1.78
C GLY A 340 6.13 -4.67 -1.96
N GLU A 341 5.30 -3.84 -1.33
CA GLU A 341 3.85 -3.74 -1.59
C GLU A 341 3.56 -3.61 -3.11
N PRO A 342 2.46 -4.24 -3.61
CA PRO A 342 2.09 -4.18 -5.01
C PRO A 342 1.99 -2.74 -5.54
N VAL A 343 2.66 -2.49 -6.66
CA VAL A 343 2.70 -1.21 -7.43
C VAL A 343 1.33 -0.55 -7.57
N PHE A 344 0.29 -1.36 -7.71
CA PHE A 344 -1.09 -0.92 -7.84
C PHE A 344 -1.59 -0.12 -6.63
N ILE A 345 -1.18 -0.48 -5.42
CA ILE A 345 -1.68 0.11 -4.16
C ILE A 345 -1.19 1.55 -4.00
N ARG A 346 0.11 1.78 -4.16
CA ARG A 346 0.69 3.13 -4.06
C ARG A 346 0.26 4.02 -5.23
N THR A 347 0.02 3.44 -6.40
CA THR A 347 -0.51 4.17 -7.55
C THR A 347 -1.95 4.63 -7.32
N ALA A 348 -2.82 3.76 -6.84
CA ALA A 348 -4.20 4.11 -6.49
C ALA A 348 -4.26 5.16 -5.37
N LEU A 349 -3.36 5.06 -4.38
CA LEU A 349 -3.19 6.07 -3.35
C LEU A 349 -2.81 7.45 -3.94
N ALA A 350 -1.85 7.49 -4.87
CA ALA A 350 -1.44 8.73 -5.54
C ALA A 350 -2.60 9.40 -6.26
N VAL A 351 -3.37 8.60 -7.02
CA VAL A 351 -4.55 9.06 -7.74
C VAL A 351 -5.58 9.63 -6.76
N ARG A 352 -5.83 8.94 -5.65
CA ARG A 352 -6.80 9.41 -4.65
C ARG A 352 -6.37 10.71 -3.98
N CYS A 353 -5.08 10.85 -3.64
CA CYS A 353 -4.54 12.09 -3.11
C CYS A 353 -4.75 13.25 -4.10
N ALA A 354 -4.52 13.03 -5.39
CA ALA A 354 -4.82 14.02 -6.42
C ALA A 354 -6.30 14.39 -6.48
N GLU A 355 -7.22 13.41 -6.46
CA GLU A 355 -8.66 13.69 -6.50
C GLU A 355 -9.12 14.56 -5.33
N VAL A 356 -8.60 14.27 -4.13
CA VAL A 356 -8.88 15.04 -2.91
C VAL A 356 -8.31 16.45 -3.03
N ALA A 357 -7.05 16.58 -3.43
CA ALA A 357 -6.37 17.86 -3.59
C ALA A 357 -7.06 18.76 -4.64
N LEU A 358 -7.53 18.17 -5.74
CA LEU A 358 -8.16 18.87 -6.84
C LEU A 358 -9.66 19.08 -6.63
N ALA A 359 -10.28 18.38 -5.68
CA ALA A 359 -11.73 18.26 -5.56
C ALA A 359 -12.40 17.93 -6.92
N ALA A 360 -11.75 17.04 -7.69
CA ALA A 360 -12.13 16.67 -9.05
C ALA A 360 -11.60 15.27 -9.39
N PRO A 361 -12.31 14.48 -10.22
CA PRO A 361 -11.85 13.15 -10.61
C PRO A 361 -10.60 13.22 -11.49
N VAL A 362 -9.75 12.20 -11.36
CA VAL A 362 -8.61 11.96 -12.24
C VAL A 362 -9.09 11.17 -13.47
N SER A 363 -8.87 11.69 -14.67
CA SER A 363 -9.31 11.07 -15.93
C SER A 363 -8.32 10.06 -16.50
N GLY A 364 -7.09 10.02 -16.00
CA GLY A 364 -6.04 9.09 -16.42
C GLY A 364 -4.79 9.24 -15.56
N HIS A 365 -3.92 8.24 -15.54
CA HIS A 365 -2.66 8.30 -14.81
C HIS A 365 -1.56 7.45 -15.46
N ALA A 366 -0.31 7.78 -15.18
CA ALA A 366 0.87 7.02 -15.57
C ALA A 366 1.88 6.99 -14.42
N VAL A 367 2.38 5.79 -14.08
CA VAL A 367 3.41 5.61 -13.07
C VAL A 367 4.76 5.98 -13.68
N LEU A 368 5.45 6.97 -13.09
CA LEU A 368 6.76 7.43 -13.53
C LEU A 368 7.89 6.79 -12.74
N VAL A 369 7.71 6.66 -11.42
CA VAL A 369 8.65 6.01 -10.51
C VAL A 369 7.86 5.12 -9.57
N ASN A 370 8.34 3.90 -9.36
CA ASN A 370 7.77 3.01 -8.35
C ASN A 370 8.88 2.19 -7.69
N ARG A 371 9.18 2.57 -6.45
CA ARG A 371 10.12 1.96 -5.52
C ARG A 371 9.39 1.63 -4.22
N SER A 372 10.00 0.84 -3.35
CA SER A 372 9.44 0.45 -2.04
C SER A 372 9.16 1.66 -1.14
N ASP A 373 10.04 2.65 -1.19
CA ASP A 373 10.03 3.90 -0.40
C ASP A 373 9.33 5.07 -1.11
N ARG A 374 9.29 5.04 -2.45
CA ARG A 374 8.89 6.19 -3.30
C ARG A 374 7.99 5.78 -4.45
N THR A 375 6.86 6.46 -4.62
CA THR A 375 6.02 6.34 -5.82
C THR A 375 5.74 7.71 -6.43
N VAL A 376 5.89 7.85 -7.75
CA VAL A 376 5.64 9.08 -8.49
C VAL A 376 4.68 8.78 -9.64
N VAL A 377 3.54 9.48 -9.67
CA VAL A 377 2.46 9.25 -10.62
C VAL A 377 2.10 10.55 -11.32
N ARG A 378 2.10 10.56 -12.65
CA ARG A 378 1.47 11.60 -13.46
C ARG A 378 -0.03 11.35 -13.49
N VAL A 379 -0.83 12.36 -13.23
CA VAL A 379 -2.29 12.30 -13.26
C VAL A 379 -2.86 13.34 -14.22
N GLU A 380 -3.90 12.95 -14.94
CA GLU A 380 -4.68 13.82 -15.83
C GLU A 380 -5.97 14.21 -15.13
N SER A 381 -6.35 15.48 -15.20
CA SER A 381 -7.60 15.97 -14.59
C SER A 381 -8.21 17.11 -15.42
N ALA A 382 -9.45 17.47 -15.11
CA ALA A 382 -10.09 18.65 -15.68
C ALA A 382 -9.36 19.97 -15.35
N ARG A 383 -8.49 19.98 -14.33
CA ARG A 383 -7.66 21.15 -13.95
C ARG A 383 -6.26 21.12 -14.58
N GLY A 384 -6.00 20.17 -15.47
CA GLY A 384 -4.71 19.96 -16.13
C GLY A 384 -3.93 18.77 -15.57
N PRO A 385 -2.73 18.51 -16.12
CA PRO A 385 -1.85 17.45 -15.68
C PRO A 385 -1.09 17.83 -14.40
N PHE A 386 -0.94 16.86 -13.50
CA PHE A 386 -0.16 17.00 -12.26
C PHE A 386 0.76 15.80 -12.07
N VAL A 387 1.76 15.96 -11.21
CA VAL A 387 2.55 14.86 -10.67
C VAL A 387 2.29 14.75 -9.16
N VAL A 388 2.04 13.54 -8.69
CA VAL A 388 1.92 13.20 -7.28
C VAL A 388 3.13 12.38 -6.90
N LYS A 389 3.89 12.84 -5.91
CA LYS A 389 4.97 12.06 -5.28
C LYS A 389 4.50 11.57 -3.91
N LEU A 390 4.81 10.33 -3.58
CA LEU A 390 4.43 9.62 -2.36
C LEU A 390 5.66 8.97 -1.74
N ASP A 391 5.84 9.20 -0.43
CA ASP A 391 6.94 8.69 0.38
C ASP A 391 6.40 7.88 1.54
N THR A 392 6.83 6.63 1.65
CA THR A 392 6.44 5.77 2.77
C THR A 392 7.39 5.89 3.97
N VAL A 393 8.53 6.56 3.80
CA VAL A 393 9.59 6.71 4.81
C VAL A 393 10.19 8.11 4.75
N GLY A 394 10.48 8.68 5.92
CA GLY A 394 11.25 9.92 6.05
C GLY A 394 10.48 11.20 5.74
N ASP A 395 11.22 12.30 5.72
CA ASP A 395 10.76 13.68 5.56
C ASP A 395 11.13 14.28 4.18
N GLY A 396 11.42 13.42 3.19
CA GLY A 396 11.90 13.82 1.87
C GLY A 396 11.00 14.83 1.15
N LEU A 397 9.70 14.57 1.08
CA LEU A 397 8.75 15.51 0.47
C LEU A 397 8.57 16.80 1.26
N THR A 398 8.81 16.77 2.58
CA THR A 398 8.84 17.98 3.40
C THR A 398 10.03 18.84 3.02
N ARG A 399 11.23 18.24 2.95
CA ARG A 399 12.43 18.94 2.45
C ARG A 399 12.24 19.48 1.05
N GLU A 400 11.64 18.71 0.14
CA GLU A 400 11.36 19.17 -1.22
C GLU A 400 10.42 20.38 -1.22
N ALA A 401 9.34 20.36 -0.42
CA ALA A 401 8.41 21.48 -0.32
C ALA A 401 9.10 22.74 0.25
N GLU A 402 9.92 22.60 1.29
CA GLU A 402 10.70 23.70 1.89
C GLU A 402 11.73 24.27 0.90
N ALA A 403 12.45 23.40 0.20
CA ALA A 403 13.43 23.77 -0.83
C ALA A 403 12.78 24.56 -1.97
N ARG A 404 11.60 24.13 -2.44
CA ARG A 404 10.82 24.85 -3.46
C ARG A 404 10.44 26.25 -2.99
N GLU A 405 9.94 26.39 -1.77
CA GLU A 405 9.56 27.68 -1.23
C GLU A 405 10.78 28.60 -1.09
N TYR A 406 11.89 28.08 -0.55
CA TYR A 406 13.15 28.81 -0.45
C TYR A 406 13.63 29.35 -1.80
N LEU A 407 13.71 28.50 -2.82
CA LEU A 407 14.13 28.91 -4.17
C LEU A 407 13.20 29.97 -4.79
N ARG A 408 11.89 29.89 -4.52
CA ARG A 408 10.91 30.88 -5.00
C ARG A 408 11.13 32.26 -4.37
N THR A 409 11.53 32.33 -3.10
CA THR A 409 11.83 33.63 -2.47
C THR A 409 12.96 34.40 -3.19
N TYR A 410 13.83 33.69 -3.92
CA TYR A 410 14.91 34.25 -4.74
C TYR A 410 14.59 34.29 -6.24
N GLY A 411 13.31 34.12 -6.63
CA GLY A 411 12.88 34.25 -8.02
C GLY A 411 13.38 33.15 -8.95
N VAL A 412 13.67 31.95 -8.42
CA VAL A 412 13.92 30.76 -9.24
C VAL A 412 12.57 30.26 -9.76
N LEU A 413 12.49 29.97 -11.07
CA LEU A 413 11.28 29.46 -11.69
C LEU A 413 11.10 27.98 -11.33
N ILE A 414 10.29 27.73 -10.30
CA ILE A 414 9.94 26.39 -9.83
C ILE A 414 8.49 26.35 -9.39
N ASN A 415 7.81 25.25 -9.75
CA ASN A 415 6.41 25.06 -9.40
C ASN A 415 6.26 24.85 -7.88
N PRO A 416 5.37 25.60 -7.21
CA PRO A 416 5.05 25.34 -5.82
C PRO A 416 4.16 24.08 -5.72
N PRO A 417 4.15 23.39 -4.57
CA PRO A 417 3.14 22.38 -4.26
C PRO A 417 1.73 22.95 -4.38
N THR A 418 0.87 22.28 -5.16
CA THR A 418 -0.57 22.52 -5.16
C THR A 418 -1.20 22.00 -3.86
N ALA A 419 -0.62 20.94 -3.30
CA ALA A 419 -0.92 20.43 -1.96
C ALA A 419 0.40 19.98 -1.32
N GLY A 420 0.61 20.35 -0.06
CA GLY A 420 1.84 20.06 0.69
C GLY A 420 1.87 18.65 1.29
N PRO A 421 3.00 18.28 1.91
CA PRO A 421 3.15 17.00 2.60
C PRO A 421 2.02 16.79 3.61
N SER A 422 1.25 15.72 3.47
CA SER A 422 0.19 15.40 4.43
C SER A 422 0.06 13.90 4.68
N GLY A 423 -0.17 13.54 5.95
CA GLY A 423 -0.40 12.17 6.40
C GLY A 423 0.84 11.28 6.35
N GLU A 424 0.63 10.01 6.70
CA GLU A 424 1.57 8.92 6.46
C GLU A 424 0.86 7.86 5.58
N PRO A 425 1.40 7.53 4.38
CA PRO A 425 2.62 8.05 3.78
C PRO A 425 2.51 9.54 3.39
N ALA A 426 3.62 10.26 3.46
CA ALA A 426 3.70 11.65 3.06
C ALA A 426 3.50 11.75 1.54
N TRP A 427 2.82 12.79 1.06
CA TRP A 427 2.67 13.03 -0.38
C TRP A 427 2.63 14.51 -0.71
N VAL A 428 3.09 14.86 -1.91
CA VAL A 428 3.02 16.22 -2.47
C VAL A 428 2.44 16.15 -3.87
N MET A 429 1.65 17.15 -4.25
CA MET A 429 1.15 17.29 -5.62
C MET A 429 1.69 18.56 -6.26
N LEU A 430 2.28 18.42 -7.44
CA LEU A 430 2.90 19.51 -8.19
C LEU A 430 2.26 19.63 -9.57
N PRO A 431 2.11 20.85 -10.12
CA PRO A 431 1.78 21.02 -11.52
C PRO A 431 2.79 20.31 -12.42
N TRP A 432 2.29 19.60 -13.44
CA TRP A 432 3.15 18.94 -14.42
C TRP A 432 3.95 19.98 -15.22
N VAL A 433 5.20 19.63 -15.53
CA VAL A 433 6.09 20.46 -16.35
C VAL A 433 6.21 19.79 -17.71
N GLU A 434 5.66 20.42 -18.74
CA GLU A 434 5.82 19.95 -20.13
C GLU A 434 7.21 20.28 -20.65
N GLY A 435 7.89 19.28 -21.22
CA GLY A 435 9.22 19.42 -21.81
C GLY A 435 9.99 18.10 -21.85
N GLU A 436 11.24 18.19 -22.26
CA GLU A 436 12.16 17.06 -22.30
C GLU A 436 13.26 17.23 -21.25
N ALA A 437 13.68 16.13 -20.64
CA ALA A 437 14.85 16.13 -19.76
C ALA A 437 16.11 16.58 -20.52
N LEU A 438 17.02 17.26 -19.81
CA LEU A 438 18.32 17.61 -20.35
C LEU A 438 19.04 16.35 -20.85
N SER A 439 19.52 16.41 -22.09
CA SER A 439 20.20 15.31 -22.75
C SER A 439 21.10 15.82 -23.87
N SER A 440 21.93 14.95 -24.44
CA SER A 440 22.75 15.26 -25.62
C SER A 440 21.98 15.82 -26.83
N SER A 441 20.68 15.57 -26.97
CA SER A 441 19.84 16.15 -28.04
C SER A 441 19.34 17.57 -27.73
N THR A 442 19.50 18.03 -26.48
CA THR A 442 19.06 19.36 -26.05
C THR A 442 19.83 20.45 -26.81
N PRO A 443 19.16 21.47 -27.39
CA PRO A 443 19.84 22.56 -28.09
C PRO A 443 20.84 23.28 -27.18
N VAL A 444 22.02 23.61 -27.71
CA VAL A 444 23.10 24.29 -26.96
C VAL A 444 22.62 25.55 -26.24
N GLN A 445 21.69 26.32 -26.83
CA GLN A 445 21.12 27.50 -26.18
C GLN A 445 20.35 27.16 -24.89
N ALA A 446 19.64 26.02 -24.86
CA ALA A 446 18.96 25.54 -23.65
C ALA A 446 19.95 24.96 -22.64
N GLN A 447 21.02 24.27 -23.10
CA GLN A 447 22.12 23.84 -22.22
C GLN A 447 22.77 25.03 -21.51
N ARG A 448 22.99 26.16 -22.23
CA ARG A 448 23.48 27.41 -21.62
C ARG A 448 22.52 27.97 -20.57
N LYS A 449 21.20 27.85 -20.79
CA LYS A 449 20.21 28.27 -19.78
C LYS A 449 20.26 27.40 -18.52
N VAL A 450 20.54 26.09 -18.66
CA VAL A 450 20.82 25.22 -17.49
C VAL A 450 22.04 25.73 -16.73
N GLY A 451 23.14 26.01 -17.43
CA GLY A 451 24.33 26.61 -16.82
C GLY A 451 24.04 27.90 -16.07
N ALA A 452 23.29 28.81 -16.68
CA ALA A 452 22.90 30.08 -16.07
C ALA A 452 21.99 29.88 -14.84
N LEU A 453 21.08 28.90 -14.87
CA LEU A 453 20.24 28.54 -13.73
C LEU A 453 21.08 28.02 -12.56
N LEU A 454 22.02 27.11 -12.81
CA LEU A 454 22.92 26.59 -11.78
C LEU A 454 23.78 27.69 -11.19
N ALA A 455 24.36 28.56 -12.02
CA ALA A 455 25.15 29.71 -11.55
C ALA A 455 24.34 30.62 -10.61
N ARG A 456 23.06 30.85 -10.94
CA ARG A 456 22.14 31.61 -10.08
C ARG A 456 21.87 30.90 -8.76
N ILE A 457 21.58 29.59 -8.78
CA ILE A 457 21.31 28.81 -7.57
C ILE A 457 22.55 28.78 -6.66
N HIS A 458 23.73 28.53 -7.23
CA HIS A 458 24.98 28.44 -6.47
C HIS A 458 25.39 29.78 -5.84
N ALA A 459 24.91 30.91 -6.37
CA ALA A 459 25.10 32.24 -5.79
C ALA A 459 24.15 32.55 -4.62
N LEU A 460 23.13 31.71 -4.37
CA LEU A 460 22.23 31.87 -3.23
C LEU A 460 22.90 31.43 -1.92
N PRO A 461 22.46 31.97 -0.76
CA PRO A 461 23.00 31.57 0.53
C PRO A 461 22.72 30.08 0.82
N GLY A 462 23.77 29.28 1.01
CA GLY A 462 23.64 27.85 1.36
C GLY A 462 23.77 27.54 2.87
N GLY A 463 24.45 28.39 3.65
CA GLY A 463 24.79 28.09 5.05
C GLY A 463 26.00 27.16 5.18
N ARG A 464 26.06 26.36 6.26
CA ARG A 464 27.09 25.31 6.42
C ARG A 464 26.59 23.98 5.87
N PRO A 465 27.47 23.14 5.29
CA PRO A 465 27.06 21.86 4.75
C PRO A 465 26.66 20.88 5.88
N PRO A 466 25.62 20.07 5.68
CA PRO A 466 25.28 18.97 6.58
C PRO A 466 26.22 17.76 6.38
N PRO A 467 26.41 16.88 7.39
CA PRO A 467 25.83 16.92 8.73
C PRO A 467 26.62 17.81 9.72
N GLN A 468 25.95 18.26 10.79
CA GLN A 468 26.58 18.84 12.01
C GLN A 468 27.48 20.08 11.83
N ASN A 469 27.21 20.98 10.89
CA ASN A 469 28.00 22.23 10.69
C ASN A 469 29.48 21.99 10.35
N GLN A 470 29.82 20.86 9.71
CA GLN A 470 31.16 20.56 9.22
C GLN A 470 31.59 21.55 8.14
N THR A 471 32.90 21.66 7.91
CA THR A 471 33.41 22.24 6.66
C THR A 471 33.21 21.26 5.52
N TRP A 472 33.15 21.78 4.30
CA TRP A 472 33.00 20.93 3.12
C TRP A 472 34.17 19.96 2.91
N ALA A 473 35.40 20.39 3.24
CA ALA A 473 36.57 19.53 3.20
C ALA A 473 36.47 18.35 4.19
N GLU A 474 35.98 18.58 5.41
CA GLU A 474 35.79 17.50 6.40
C GLU A 474 34.75 16.49 5.92
N TRP A 475 33.64 16.97 5.38
CA TRP A 475 32.60 16.07 4.88
C TRP A 475 33.09 15.25 3.68
N MET A 476 33.77 15.88 2.71
CA MET A 476 34.34 15.20 1.56
C MET A 476 35.41 14.18 1.97
N LEU A 477 36.21 14.44 3.01
CA LEU A 477 37.18 13.45 3.51
C LEU A 477 36.47 12.18 4.03
N GLY A 478 35.35 12.34 4.73
CA GLY A 478 34.50 11.22 5.15
C GLY A 478 34.01 10.41 3.95
N TRP A 479 33.47 11.09 2.93
CA TRP A 479 32.98 10.43 1.72
C TRP A 479 34.09 9.74 0.94
N VAL A 480 35.28 10.34 0.81
CA VAL A 480 36.44 9.70 0.16
C VAL A 480 36.81 8.39 0.85
N ARG A 481 36.80 8.35 2.18
CA ARG A 481 37.10 7.13 2.94
C ARG A 481 36.08 6.04 2.68
N HIS A 482 34.80 6.40 2.69
CA HIS A 482 33.69 5.48 2.35
C HIS A 482 33.83 4.96 0.92
N ALA A 483 33.97 5.86 -0.06
CA ALA A 483 34.07 5.51 -1.47
C ALA A 483 35.31 4.67 -1.78
N LEU A 484 36.44 4.91 -1.12
CA LEU A 484 37.64 4.08 -1.23
C LEU A 484 37.40 2.67 -0.70
N ALA A 485 36.76 2.54 0.48
CA ALA A 485 36.46 1.24 1.07
C ALA A 485 35.53 0.43 0.15
N TYR A 486 34.48 1.07 -0.37
CA TYR A 486 33.59 0.47 -1.37
C TYR A 486 34.36 0.04 -2.63
N TRP A 487 35.16 0.93 -3.22
CA TRP A 487 35.89 0.62 -4.46
C TRP A 487 36.88 -0.54 -4.29
N GLN A 488 37.52 -0.64 -3.12
CA GLN A 488 38.39 -1.78 -2.81
C GLN A 488 37.59 -3.08 -2.64
N ALA A 489 36.44 -3.02 -1.97
CA ALA A 489 35.56 -4.16 -1.77
C ALA A 489 34.93 -4.67 -3.08
N SER A 490 34.74 -3.78 -4.07
CA SER A 490 34.10 -4.11 -5.34
C SER A 490 34.92 -5.04 -6.24
N GLY A 491 36.22 -5.20 -5.96
CA GLY A 491 37.16 -6.01 -6.75
C GLY A 491 37.64 -5.35 -8.05
N ALA A 492 37.14 -4.15 -8.37
CA ALA A 492 37.49 -3.41 -9.59
C ALA A 492 38.39 -2.19 -9.34
N ALA A 493 38.91 -2.03 -8.12
CA ALA A 493 39.87 -0.99 -7.77
C ALA A 493 41.19 -1.13 -8.57
N PRO A 494 41.70 -0.05 -9.18
CA PRO A 494 43.05 -0.04 -9.75
C PRO A 494 44.13 -0.33 -8.69
N GLU A 495 45.27 -0.86 -9.12
CA GLU A 495 46.43 -1.06 -8.24
C GLU A 495 46.81 0.26 -7.53
N ASN A 496 47.10 0.16 -6.23
CA ASN A 496 47.49 1.28 -5.39
C ASN A 496 46.49 2.46 -5.38
N VAL A 497 45.20 2.21 -5.60
CA VAL A 497 44.16 3.27 -5.59
C VAL A 497 44.17 4.10 -4.30
N GLY A 498 44.37 3.48 -3.14
CA GLY A 498 44.44 4.18 -1.87
C GLY A 498 45.60 5.19 -1.80
N GLY A 499 46.79 4.80 -2.30
CA GLY A 499 47.93 5.70 -2.39
C GLY A 499 47.74 6.83 -3.40
N ARG A 500 47.10 6.53 -4.54
CA ARG A 500 46.76 7.53 -5.57
C ARG A 500 45.74 8.55 -5.06
N LEU A 501 44.63 8.10 -4.48
CA LEU A 501 43.60 8.96 -3.88
C LEU A 501 44.15 9.78 -2.72
N SER A 502 44.99 9.20 -1.86
CA SER A 502 45.62 9.93 -0.76
C SER A 502 46.52 11.06 -1.26
N ARG A 503 47.36 10.82 -2.29
CA ARG A 503 48.18 11.88 -2.91
C ARG A 503 47.33 12.94 -3.59
N TRP A 504 46.26 12.54 -4.28
CA TRP A 504 45.39 13.49 -4.94
C TRP A 504 44.63 14.36 -3.92
N TRP A 505 44.15 13.74 -2.83
CA TRP A 505 43.51 14.44 -1.71
C TRP A 505 44.41 15.52 -1.11
N GLN A 506 45.73 15.28 -0.95
CA GLN A 506 46.67 16.29 -0.45
C GLN A 506 46.70 17.57 -1.30
N GLY A 507 46.45 17.46 -2.61
CA GLY A 507 46.33 18.60 -3.51
C GLY A 507 44.94 19.24 -3.53
N ILE A 508 43.89 18.44 -3.33
CA ILE A 508 42.49 18.89 -3.38
C ILE A 508 42.02 19.51 -2.07
N GLU A 509 42.43 18.98 -0.91
CA GLU A 509 41.99 19.42 0.41
C GLU A 509 42.11 20.94 0.63
N PRO A 510 43.25 21.60 0.31
CA PRO A 510 43.38 23.05 0.49
C PRO A 510 42.37 23.84 -0.35
N LEU A 511 42.03 23.34 -1.54
CA LEU A 511 41.04 23.96 -2.42
C LEU A 511 39.63 23.84 -1.83
N LEU A 512 39.31 22.71 -1.19
CA LEU A 512 37.99 22.47 -0.59
C LEU A 512 37.74 23.28 0.68
N ARG A 513 38.79 23.63 1.44
CA ARG A 513 38.65 24.41 2.69
C ARG A 513 38.03 25.80 2.48
N ALA A 514 38.19 26.38 1.28
CA ALA A 514 37.63 27.68 0.93
C ALA A 514 36.23 27.59 0.26
N ARG A 515 35.67 26.38 0.12
CA ARG A 515 34.45 26.10 -0.65
C ARG A 515 33.34 25.61 0.29
N GLY A 516 32.19 25.20 -0.24
CA GLY A 516 31.11 24.61 0.58
C GLY A 516 30.00 25.54 1.02
N HIS A 517 29.95 26.77 0.50
CA HIS A 517 28.98 27.80 0.89
C HIS A 517 27.93 28.08 -0.19
N HIS A 518 28.05 27.45 -1.36
CA HIS A 518 27.03 27.54 -2.41
C HIS A 518 25.80 26.74 -1.98
N LEU A 519 24.63 27.16 -2.43
CA LEU A 519 23.46 26.29 -2.42
C LEU A 519 23.54 25.36 -3.64
N ILE A 520 23.40 24.05 -3.45
CA ILE A 520 23.53 23.04 -4.51
C ILE A 520 22.33 22.09 -4.51
N LEU A 521 22.01 21.53 -5.68
CA LEU A 521 20.98 20.50 -5.85
C LEU A 521 21.43 19.14 -5.29
N PHE A 522 22.74 18.86 -5.33
CA PHE A 522 23.42 17.65 -4.86
C PHE A 522 23.07 16.35 -5.60
N ASP A 523 21.80 16.10 -5.92
CA ASP A 523 21.34 15.07 -6.88
C ASP A 523 20.76 15.69 -8.17
N GLY A 524 21.35 16.80 -8.65
CA GLY A 524 20.92 17.53 -9.86
C GLY A 524 21.17 16.78 -11.18
N LYS A 525 20.62 15.58 -11.33
CA LYS A 525 20.73 14.77 -12.56
C LYS A 525 20.08 15.46 -13.76
N PRO A 526 20.52 15.17 -14.99
CA PRO A 526 19.92 15.73 -16.20
C PRO A 526 18.40 15.52 -16.29
N GLU A 527 17.88 14.40 -15.78
CA GLU A 527 16.44 14.10 -15.71
C GLU A 527 15.63 15.04 -14.80
N HIS A 528 16.28 15.75 -13.87
CA HIS A 528 15.63 16.73 -12.99
C HIS A 528 15.52 18.13 -13.61
N LEU A 529 16.15 18.34 -14.77
CA LEU A 529 16.22 19.60 -15.51
C LEU A 529 15.39 19.49 -16.79
N ILE A 530 14.17 20.03 -16.78
CA ILE A 530 13.24 19.93 -17.91
C ILE A 530 13.36 21.17 -18.79
N VAL A 531 13.63 20.97 -20.07
CA VAL A 531 13.61 22.00 -21.11
C VAL A 531 12.22 22.02 -21.75
N THR A 532 11.49 23.09 -21.47
CA THR A 532 10.14 23.32 -22.00
C THR A 532 10.15 23.56 -23.51
N PRO A 533 9.01 23.42 -24.21
CA PRO A 533 8.90 23.76 -25.64
C PRO A 533 9.28 25.22 -25.98
N ALA A 534 9.15 26.13 -25.02
CA ALA A 534 9.58 27.52 -25.16
C ALA A 534 11.12 27.70 -24.99
N GLY A 535 11.85 26.63 -24.69
CA GLY A 535 13.27 26.64 -24.41
C GLY A 535 13.62 27.19 -23.03
N GLU A 536 12.67 27.29 -22.09
CA GLU A 536 12.92 27.61 -20.68
C GLU A 536 13.27 26.34 -19.89
N VAL A 537 14.05 26.50 -18.81
CA VAL A 537 14.51 25.40 -17.95
C VAL A 537 13.73 25.40 -16.64
N ALA A 538 13.17 24.26 -16.28
CA ALA A 538 12.41 24.04 -15.06
C ALA A 538 13.02 22.90 -14.22
N LEU A 539 12.95 23.05 -12.89
CA LEU A 539 13.40 22.04 -11.93
C LEU A 539 12.22 21.22 -11.39
N ILE A 540 12.36 19.90 -11.42
CA ILE A 540 11.31 18.98 -10.96
C ILE A 540 11.67 18.16 -9.72
N ASP A 541 12.95 18.16 -9.32
CA ASP A 541 13.40 17.56 -8.08
C ASP A 541 14.44 18.44 -7.39
N VAL A 542 14.19 18.75 -6.11
CA VAL A 542 15.02 19.61 -5.27
C VAL A 542 15.06 19.09 -3.82
N GLU A 543 14.72 17.82 -3.59
CA GLU A 543 14.69 17.23 -2.24
C GLU A 543 16.03 17.35 -1.52
N ASP A 544 17.13 17.24 -2.27
CA ASP A 544 18.50 17.22 -1.76
C ASP A 544 19.17 18.60 -1.67
N LEU A 545 18.41 19.68 -1.86
CA LEU A 545 18.92 21.06 -1.83
C LEU A 545 19.64 21.34 -0.50
N ARG A 546 20.91 21.73 -0.56
CA ARG A 546 21.77 21.92 0.62
C ARG A 546 22.93 22.87 0.37
N ALA A 547 23.66 23.22 1.42
CA ALA A 547 24.96 23.88 1.28
C ALA A 547 26.02 22.91 0.73
N GLY A 548 26.89 23.39 -0.14
CA GLY A 548 28.01 22.65 -0.67
C GLY A 548 28.81 23.39 -1.72
N ASP A 549 29.39 22.65 -2.64
CA ASP A 549 30.19 23.18 -3.74
C ASP A 549 29.49 22.97 -5.07
N GLY A 550 29.24 24.06 -5.79
CA GLY A 550 28.54 24.06 -7.08
C GLY A 550 29.18 23.20 -8.16
N LEU A 551 30.48 22.88 -8.06
CA LEU A 551 31.10 21.92 -8.98
C LEU A 551 30.58 20.49 -8.79
N MET A 552 29.97 20.17 -7.65
CA MET A 552 29.32 18.88 -7.41
C MET A 552 28.16 18.68 -8.40
N ASP A 553 27.29 19.67 -8.57
CA ASP A 553 26.16 19.58 -9.50
C ASP A 553 26.63 19.42 -10.97
N LEU A 554 27.70 20.13 -11.34
CA LEU A 554 28.33 19.95 -12.66
C LEU A 554 28.92 18.54 -12.83
N ALA A 555 29.48 17.95 -11.77
CA ALA A 555 29.97 16.58 -11.79
C ALA A 555 28.83 15.57 -11.98
N VAL A 556 27.66 15.79 -11.34
CA VAL A 556 26.48 14.95 -11.53
C VAL A 556 25.98 15.01 -12.98
N ILE A 557 25.87 16.21 -13.56
CA ILE A 557 25.46 16.34 -14.97
C ILE A 557 26.46 15.64 -15.89
N ALA A 558 27.75 15.91 -15.71
CA ALA A 558 28.80 15.32 -16.54
C ALA A 558 28.88 13.79 -16.42
N LEU A 559 28.51 13.24 -15.27
CA LEU A 559 28.48 11.80 -15.04
C LEU A 559 27.41 11.11 -15.89
N HIS A 560 26.23 11.73 -16.00
CA HIS A 560 25.06 11.13 -16.64
C HIS A 560 24.90 11.52 -18.12
N GLU A 561 25.30 12.74 -18.49
CA GLU A 561 25.23 13.29 -19.86
C GLU A 561 26.49 14.12 -20.15
N PRO A 562 27.67 13.49 -20.36
CA PRO A 562 28.93 14.21 -20.55
C PRO A 562 28.92 15.18 -21.75
N GLU A 563 28.13 14.89 -22.77
CA GLU A 563 28.00 15.67 -24.00
C GLU A 563 27.42 17.06 -23.77
N VAL A 564 26.59 17.24 -22.73
CA VAL A 564 25.96 18.55 -22.45
C VAL A 564 26.84 19.45 -21.60
N LEU A 565 27.89 18.91 -20.97
CA LEU A 565 28.72 19.65 -20.02
C LEU A 565 29.31 20.93 -20.65
N GLN A 566 29.76 20.86 -21.91
CA GLN A 566 30.33 22.03 -22.57
C GLN A 566 29.30 23.17 -22.71
N GLY A 567 28.08 22.87 -23.17
CA GLY A 567 27.03 23.87 -23.31
C GLY A 567 26.56 24.42 -21.95
N VAL A 568 26.53 23.57 -20.92
CA VAL A 568 26.25 23.99 -19.54
C VAL A 568 27.34 24.93 -19.03
N LEU A 569 28.63 24.61 -19.22
CA LEU A 569 29.74 25.46 -18.81
C LEU A 569 29.75 26.83 -19.50
N GLU A 570 29.37 26.88 -20.78
CA GLU A 570 29.24 28.15 -21.52
C GLU A 570 28.20 29.09 -20.90
N GLY A 571 27.17 28.55 -20.24
CA GLY A 571 26.17 29.34 -19.52
C GLY A 571 26.48 29.55 -18.03
N TYR A 572 27.34 28.72 -17.45
CA TYR A 572 27.70 28.74 -16.04
C TYR A 572 28.84 29.73 -15.76
N ALA A 573 30.07 29.35 -16.13
CA ALA A 573 31.30 30.12 -16.01
C ALA A 573 32.48 29.33 -16.61
N SER A 574 33.54 30.04 -17.02
CA SER A 574 34.82 29.39 -17.34
C SER A 574 35.50 28.89 -16.07
N LEU A 575 35.86 27.61 -16.01
CA LEU A 575 36.56 27.03 -14.87
C LEU A 575 38.07 27.29 -14.91
N SER A 576 38.63 27.70 -13.76
CA SER A 576 40.08 27.74 -13.52
C SER A 576 40.71 26.35 -13.53
N THR A 577 42.05 26.28 -13.54
CA THR A 577 42.78 25.00 -13.45
C THR A 577 42.44 24.25 -12.16
N ASP A 578 42.35 24.95 -11.04
CA ASP A 578 42.03 24.38 -9.74
C ASP A 578 40.58 23.85 -9.70
N GLU A 579 39.63 24.59 -10.28
CA GLU A 579 38.24 24.14 -10.38
C GLU A 579 38.07 22.93 -11.30
N LYS A 580 38.85 22.83 -12.38
CA LYS A 580 38.87 21.62 -13.21
C LYS A 580 39.40 20.42 -12.43
N ALA A 581 40.40 20.61 -11.58
CA ALA A 581 40.92 19.54 -10.71
C ALA A 581 39.87 19.09 -9.68
N VAL A 582 39.15 20.03 -9.06
CA VAL A 582 38.05 19.73 -8.12
C VAL A 582 36.87 19.05 -8.82
N LEU A 583 36.49 19.50 -10.02
CA LEU A 583 35.44 18.86 -10.82
C LEU A 583 35.79 17.39 -11.13
N ALA A 584 37.01 17.12 -11.60
CA ALA A 584 37.46 15.76 -11.86
C ALA A 584 37.43 14.88 -10.61
N PHE A 585 37.78 15.45 -9.45
CA PHE A 585 37.68 14.78 -8.17
C PHE A 585 36.24 14.41 -7.80
N TYR A 586 35.27 15.32 -7.97
CA TYR A 586 33.86 15.00 -7.76
C TYR A 586 33.30 14.00 -8.77
N GLN A 587 33.78 14.00 -10.00
CA GLN A 587 33.39 12.99 -10.99
C GLN A 587 33.79 11.58 -10.53
N VAL A 588 34.96 11.41 -9.89
CA VAL A 588 35.32 10.12 -9.28
C VAL A 588 34.38 9.77 -8.14
N LEU A 589 34.16 10.68 -7.19
CA LEU A 589 33.28 10.40 -6.04
C LEU A 589 31.85 10.08 -6.45
N ARG A 590 31.27 10.84 -7.38
CA ARG A 590 29.90 10.61 -7.88
C ARG A 590 29.81 9.34 -8.72
N ALA A 591 30.84 8.98 -9.49
CA ALA A 591 30.87 7.70 -10.19
C ALA A 591 30.88 6.52 -9.21
N LEU A 592 31.67 6.58 -8.13
CA LEU A 592 31.69 5.53 -7.12
C LEU A 592 30.36 5.43 -6.37
N ALA A 593 29.78 6.56 -5.98
CA ALA A 593 28.46 6.59 -5.35
C ALA A 593 27.36 6.05 -6.28
N ALA A 594 27.41 6.36 -7.58
CA ALA A 594 26.47 5.80 -8.56
C ALA A 594 26.65 4.29 -8.75
N ALA A 595 27.89 3.79 -8.71
CA ALA A 595 28.17 2.35 -8.77
C ALA A 595 27.60 1.62 -7.55
N GLU A 596 27.84 2.13 -6.34
CA GLU A 596 27.36 1.57 -5.08
C GLU A 596 25.83 1.55 -5.03
N TRP A 597 25.21 2.65 -5.45
CA TRP A 597 23.76 2.75 -5.56
C TRP A 597 23.17 1.75 -6.57
N ASP A 598 23.81 1.56 -7.73
CA ASP A 598 23.36 0.60 -8.75
C ASP A 598 23.55 -0.86 -8.30
N GLU A 599 24.57 -1.16 -7.48
CA GLU A 599 24.80 -2.48 -6.88
C GLU A 599 23.76 -2.83 -5.81
N SER A 600 23.36 -1.84 -4.98
CA SER A 600 22.33 -2.03 -3.94
C SER A 600 20.94 -2.32 -4.49
N ARG A 601 20.67 -2.01 -5.77
CA ARG A 601 19.41 -2.33 -6.45
C ARG A 601 19.66 -3.53 -7.35
N LEU A 602 18.92 -4.63 -7.11
CA LEU A 602 19.00 -5.98 -7.71
C LEU A 602 19.15 -6.12 -9.25
N THR A 603 19.34 -5.04 -10.02
CA THR A 603 19.72 -5.05 -11.43
C THR A 603 21.23 -5.09 -11.65
N GLY A 604 22.04 -4.29 -10.91
CA GLY A 604 23.51 -4.22 -11.04
C GLY A 604 24.06 -3.92 -12.45
N GLU A 605 23.21 -3.55 -13.41
CA GLU A 605 23.52 -3.53 -14.84
C GLU A 605 24.55 -2.47 -15.23
N ARG A 606 24.67 -1.38 -14.46
CA ARG A 606 25.53 -0.23 -14.77
C ARG A 606 26.66 -0.03 -13.76
N ARG A 607 26.73 -0.81 -12.69
CA ARG A 607 27.80 -0.78 -11.70
C ARG A 607 29.19 -0.71 -12.34
N ASP A 608 29.51 -1.65 -13.21
CA ASP A 608 30.83 -1.75 -13.82
C ASP A 608 31.15 -0.58 -14.76
N HIS A 609 30.12 -0.01 -15.42
CA HIS A 609 30.28 1.21 -16.21
C HIS A 609 30.75 2.38 -15.34
N PHE A 610 30.11 2.58 -14.17
CA PHE A 610 30.49 3.65 -13.25
C PHE A 610 31.86 3.42 -12.60
N LEU A 611 32.23 2.18 -12.27
CA LEU A 611 33.57 1.84 -11.78
C LEU A 611 34.67 2.11 -12.82
N GLN A 612 34.39 1.82 -14.10
CA GLN A 612 35.28 2.18 -15.20
C GLN A 612 35.37 3.69 -15.37
N LEU A 613 34.26 4.42 -15.23
CA LEU A 613 34.24 5.87 -15.33
C LEU A 613 35.04 6.53 -14.20
N ALA A 614 34.92 6.05 -12.96
CA ALA A 614 35.77 6.46 -11.84
C ALA A 614 37.26 6.26 -12.15
N SER A 615 37.61 5.14 -12.77
CA SER A 615 38.99 4.85 -13.18
C SER A 615 39.53 5.82 -14.23
N ARG A 616 38.69 6.33 -15.15
CA ARG A 616 39.08 7.28 -16.20
C ARG A 616 39.45 8.65 -15.64
N TYR A 617 38.77 9.09 -14.58
CA TYR A 617 39.02 10.38 -13.94
C TYR A 617 40.12 10.33 -12.88
N LEU A 618 40.53 9.13 -12.44
CA LEU A 618 41.61 8.97 -11.48
C LEU A 618 42.97 9.35 -12.10
N PRO A 619 43.70 10.34 -11.55
CA PRO A 619 45.00 10.76 -12.08
C PRO A 619 46.00 9.61 -12.07
N THR A 620 46.70 9.41 -13.19
CA THR A 620 47.68 8.32 -13.40
C THR A 620 48.73 8.24 -12.30
#